data_AF-A0A413DJT8-F1
#
_entry.id   AF-A0A413DJT8-F1
#
_cell.length_a   1.000
_cell.length_b   1.000
_cell.length_c   1.000
_cell.angle_alpha   90.00
_cell.angle_beta   90.00
_cell.angle_gamma   90.00
#
_symmetry.space_group_name_H-M   'P 1'
#
loop_
_entity.id
_entity.type
_entity.pdbx_description
1 polymer ?
#
loop_
_entity_poly.entity_id
_entity_poly.type
_entity_poly.pdbx_seq_one_letter_code
_entity_poly.pdbx_strand_id
1 'polypeptide(L)'
;MSDIIAFFKDFYADFSPERANAMLEKFGVDPQAKIKSLSKGMREKVQIVLVMSRNAKLYLLDEPMGGVDPAARDYILRTIIENYNEDSTILITTHLISDIEKALDDVVFIRDGGIFLNDSVDNIRTNYKKSVDELFREVFACC
;
A
#
# COMPACT_ATOMS: atom_id res chain seq x y z
N MET A 1 15.85 12.69 -9.29
CA MET A 1 15.38 12.03 -8.05
C MET A 1 16.12 12.51 -6.80
N SER A 2 17.42 12.83 -6.90
CA SER A 2 18.25 13.23 -5.76
C SER A 2 17.66 14.33 -4.87
N ASP A 3 17.05 15.37 -5.47
CA ASP A 3 16.47 16.49 -4.72
C ASP A 3 15.32 16.06 -3.80
N ILE A 4 14.44 15.16 -4.24
CA ILE A 4 13.31 14.71 -3.41
C ILE A 4 13.78 13.77 -2.30
N ILE A 5 14.79 12.94 -2.56
CA ILE A 5 15.38 12.07 -1.53
C ILE A 5 16.07 12.93 -0.47
N ALA A 6 16.83 13.96 -0.88
CA ALA A 6 17.44 14.91 0.05
C ALA A 6 16.38 15.64 0.89
N PHE A 7 15.33 16.14 0.24
CA PHE A 7 14.21 16.78 0.94
C PHE A 7 13.54 15.85 1.98
N PHE A 8 13.28 14.59 1.63
CA PHE A 8 12.73 13.60 2.56
C PHE A 8 13.73 13.20 3.64
N LYS A 9 15.04 13.24 3.39
CA LYS A 9 16.02 13.01 4.45
C LYS A 9 16.00 14.16 5.47
N ASP A 10 15.90 15.39 4.98
CA ASP A 10 15.95 16.59 5.83
C ASP A 10 14.67 16.79 6.65
N PHE A 11 13.50 16.44 6.09
CA PHE A 11 12.20 16.65 6.74
C PHE A 11 11.88 15.61 7.84
N TYR A 12 12.58 14.48 7.83
CA TYR A 12 12.01 13.22 8.28
C TYR A 12 13.14 12.37 8.88
N ALA A 13 13.35 12.49 10.20
CA ALA A 13 14.50 11.90 10.90
C ALA A 13 14.63 10.36 10.77
N ASP A 14 13.52 9.67 10.54
CA ASP A 14 13.49 8.21 10.37
C ASP A 14 13.53 7.74 8.90
N PHE A 15 13.77 8.66 7.94
CA PHE A 15 13.88 8.31 6.53
C PHE A 15 15.23 7.68 6.20
N SER A 16 15.23 6.58 5.46
CA SER A 16 16.43 5.94 4.94
C SER A 16 16.59 6.19 3.43
N PRO A 17 17.51 7.07 3.02
CA PRO A 17 17.89 7.23 1.62
C PRO A 17 18.38 5.93 0.99
N GLU A 18 19.00 5.05 1.78
CA GLU A 18 19.53 3.76 1.31
C GLU A 18 18.38 2.84 0.90
N ARG A 19 17.33 2.71 1.73
CA ARG A 19 16.10 1.99 1.35
C ARG A 19 15.45 2.62 0.11
N ALA A 20 15.38 3.94 0.06
CA ALA A 20 14.77 4.64 -1.07
C ALA A 20 15.47 4.32 -2.40
N ASN A 21 16.80 4.41 -2.42
CA ASN A 21 17.59 4.11 -3.62
C ASN A 21 17.46 2.64 -4.03
N ALA A 22 17.51 1.71 -3.07
CA ALA A 22 17.34 0.28 -3.35
C ALA A 22 15.96 -0.04 -3.96
N MET A 23 14.90 0.60 -3.46
CA MET A 23 13.55 0.42 -4.01
C MET A 23 13.39 1.08 -5.39
N LEU A 24 13.98 2.27 -5.62
CA LEU A 24 13.97 2.92 -6.94
C LEU A 24 14.64 2.07 -8.01
N GLU A 25 15.78 1.47 -7.68
CA GLU A 25 16.49 0.55 -8.56
C GLU A 25 15.62 -0.65 -8.91
N LYS A 26 15.00 -1.28 -7.90
CA LYS A 26 14.02 -2.36 -8.07
C LYS A 26 12.83 -1.97 -8.96
N PHE A 27 12.37 -0.71 -8.87
CA PHE A 27 11.30 -0.18 -9.71
C PHE A 27 11.73 0.23 -11.11
N GLY A 28 13.03 0.14 -11.45
CA GLY A 28 13.57 0.59 -12.73
C GLY A 28 13.43 2.10 -12.94
N VAL A 29 13.36 2.87 -11.85
CA VAL A 29 13.26 4.32 -11.91
C VAL A 29 14.66 4.90 -11.94
N ASP A 30 14.99 5.59 -13.03
CA ASP A 30 16.27 6.27 -13.17
C ASP A 30 16.42 7.35 -12.06
N PRO A 31 17.47 7.27 -11.21
CA PRO A 31 17.71 8.26 -10.16
C PRO A 31 18.01 9.67 -10.71
N GLN A 32 18.44 9.78 -11.97
CA GLN A 32 18.68 11.07 -12.64
C GLN A 32 17.41 11.63 -13.29
N ALA A 33 16.34 10.85 -13.39
CA ALA A 33 15.09 11.32 -13.97
C ALA A 33 14.48 12.46 -13.14
N LYS A 34 13.90 13.43 -13.85
CA LYS A 34 13.07 14.49 -13.25
C LYS A 34 11.69 13.94 -12.97
N ILE A 35 11.12 14.23 -11.80
CA ILE A 35 9.76 13.75 -11.44
C ILE A 35 8.72 14.15 -12.50
N LYS A 36 8.86 15.34 -13.10
CA LYS A 36 7.96 15.84 -14.14
C LYS A 36 8.00 15.04 -15.44
N SER A 37 9.08 14.30 -15.72
CA SER A 37 9.19 13.46 -16.93
C SER A 37 8.72 12.02 -16.70
N LEU A 38 8.33 11.67 -15.48
CA LEU A 38 7.85 10.33 -15.15
C LEU A 38 6.40 10.14 -15.60
N SER A 39 6.08 8.94 -16.09
CA SER A 39 4.69 8.53 -16.32
C SER A 39 3.88 8.57 -15.02
N LYS A 40 2.55 8.51 -15.12
CA LYS A 40 1.68 8.46 -13.92
C LYS A 40 2.07 7.31 -12.99
N GLY A 41 2.17 6.09 -13.53
CA GLY A 41 2.54 4.91 -12.74
C GLY A 41 3.97 4.97 -12.16
N MET A 42 4.92 5.58 -12.86
CA MET A 42 6.26 5.80 -12.29
C MET A 42 6.24 6.79 -11.12
N ARG A 43 5.39 7.83 -11.18
CA ARG A 43 5.21 8.78 -10.06
C ARG A 43 4.59 8.10 -8.85
N GLU A 44 3.59 7.25 -9.06
CA GLU A 44 2.96 6.46 -7.99
C GLU A 44 3.96 5.51 -7.33
N LYS A 45 4.79 4.80 -8.12
CA LYS A 45 5.89 3.98 -7.58
C LYS A 45 6.84 4.80 -6.71
N VAL A 46 7.26 5.97 -7.18
CA VAL A 46 8.15 6.87 -6.41
C VAL A 46 7.49 7.32 -5.11
N GLN A 47 6.18 7.60 -5.09
CA GLN A 47 5.47 7.93 -3.85
C GLN A 47 5.52 6.78 -2.85
N ILE A 48 5.25 5.55 -3.29
CA ILE A 48 5.36 4.36 -2.45
C ILE A 48 6.78 4.19 -1.92
N VAL A 49 7.82 4.37 -2.75
CA VAL A 49 9.21 4.34 -2.29
C VAL A 49 9.42 5.31 -1.14
N LEU A 50 9.05 6.58 -1.32
CA LEU A 50 9.34 7.63 -0.37
C LEU A 50 8.64 7.38 0.97
N VAL A 51 7.40 6.87 0.94
CA VAL A 51 6.64 6.51 2.15
C VAL A 51 7.26 5.29 2.84
N MET A 52 7.48 4.20 2.10
CA MET A 52 8.00 2.95 2.68
C MET A 52 9.47 3.02 3.11
N SER A 53 10.21 4.02 2.64
CA SER A 53 11.61 4.26 3.06
C SER A 53 11.72 4.94 4.42
N ARG A 54 10.61 5.34 5.03
CA ARG A 54 10.53 5.79 6.42
C ARG A 54 10.55 4.60 7.36
N ASN A 55 10.98 4.79 8.60
CA ASN A 55 10.77 3.84 9.69
C ASN A 55 9.63 4.33 10.58
N ALA A 56 8.45 4.49 9.96
CA ALA A 56 7.27 5.05 10.62
C ALA A 56 6.55 3.97 11.44
N LYS A 57 5.98 4.32 12.59
CA LYS A 57 5.18 3.39 13.41
C LYS A 57 3.78 3.12 12.83
N LEU A 58 3.29 4.03 11.98
CA LEU A 58 1.98 3.93 11.33
C LEU A 58 2.08 4.44 9.89
N TYR A 59 1.68 3.61 8.95
CA TYR A 59 1.54 3.95 7.53
C TYR A 59 0.06 4.04 7.19
N LEU A 60 -0.36 5.16 6.60
CA LEU A 60 -1.72 5.36 6.09
C LEU A 60 -1.64 5.40 4.57
N LEU A 61 -2.19 4.39 3.90
CA LEU A 61 -2.17 4.27 2.45
C LEU A 61 -3.59 4.37 1.91
N ASP A 62 -3.91 5.51 1.31
CA ASP A 62 -5.22 5.76 0.71
C ASP A 62 -5.24 5.32 -0.76
N GLU A 63 -5.93 4.22 -1.07
CA GLU A 63 -6.01 3.61 -2.41
C GLU A 63 -4.65 3.57 -3.15
N PRO A 64 -3.58 2.97 -2.56
CA PRO A 64 -2.22 3.05 -3.10
C PRO A 64 -2.04 2.39 -4.48
N MET A 65 -3.05 1.65 -4.93
CA MET A 65 -3.09 0.90 -6.18
C MET A 65 -4.09 1.49 -7.20
N GLY A 66 -4.77 2.59 -6.86
CA GLY A 66 -5.84 3.20 -7.63
C GLY A 66 -5.36 3.77 -8.97
N GLY A 67 -5.48 2.99 -10.05
CA GLY A 67 -5.12 3.42 -11.41
C GLY A 67 -3.72 2.96 -11.87
N VAL A 68 -3.12 2.03 -11.15
CA VAL A 68 -1.91 1.30 -11.55
C VAL A 68 -2.32 0.07 -12.39
N ASP A 69 -1.52 -0.28 -13.39
CA ASP A 69 -1.73 -1.50 -14.18
C ASP A 69 -1.60 -2.77 -13.30
N PRO A 70 -2.26 -3.89 -13.65
CA PRO A 70 -2.24 -5.10 -12.83
C PRO A 70 -0.83 -5.62 -12.47
N ALA A 71 0.13 -5.52 -13.40
CA ALA A 71 1.49 -6.01 -13.15
C ALA A 71 2.24 -5.13 -12.13
N ALA A 72 2.06 -3.81 -12.19
CA ALA A 72 2.65 -2.91 -11.21
C ALA A 72 1.94 -2.97 -9.84
N ARG A 73 0.67 -3.38 -9.78
CA ARG A 73 -0.07 -3.58 -8.53
C ARG A 73 0.52 -4.68 -7.66
N ASP A 74 0.68 -5.89 -8.21
CA ASP A 74 1.27 -7.03 -7.50
C ASP A 74 2.64 -6.67 -6.93
N TYR A 75 3.42 -5.91 -7.72
CA TYR A 75 4.73 -5.46 -7.30
C TYR A 75 4.68 -4.43 -6.16
N ILE A 76 3.75 -3.48 -6.18
CA ILE A 76 3.54 -2.50 -5.09
C ILE A 76 3.13 -3.21 -3.80
N LEU A 77 2.17 -4.14 -3.88
CA LEU A 77 1.74 -4.94 -2.74
C LEU A 77 2.90 -5.72 -2.14
N ARG A 78 3.63 -6.44 -2.99
CA ARG A 78 4.84 -7.16 -2.57
C ARG A 78 5.86 -6.23 -1.93
N THR A 79 6.03 -5.03 -2.47
CA THR A 79 6.94 -4.03 -1.90
C THR A 79 6.52 -3.58 -0.51
N ILE A 80 5.22 -3.34 -0.29
CA ILE A 80 4.67 -2.99 1.03
C ILE A 80 4.94 -4.13 2.01
N ILE A 81 4.62 -5.38 1.62
CA ILE A 81 4.77 -6.58 2.44
C ILE A 81 6.24 -6.95 2.70
N GLU A 82 7.16 -6.68 1.78
CA GLU A 82 8.58 -7.00 1.96
C GLU A 82 9.36 -5.94 2.74
N ASN A 83 8.86 -4.70 2.81
CA ASN A 83 9.60 -3.57 3.38
C ASN A 83 8.91 -2.95 4.60
N TYR A 84 7.76 -3.46 5.02
CA TYR A 84 7.18 -3.02 6.29
C TYR A 84 8.06 -3.48 7.45
N ASN A 85 8.09 -2.65 8.48
CA ASN A 85 8.70 -2.99 9.75
C ASN A 85 7.65 -3.75 10.59
N GLU A 86 8.02 -4.89 11.17
CA GLU A 86 7.14 -5.70 12.03
C GLU A 86 6.63 -4.92 13.25
N ASP A 87 7.37 -3.90 13.70
CA ASP A 87 6.96 -2.98 14.78
C ASP A 87 6.02 -1.85 14.30
N SER A 88 5.61 -1.87 13.03
CA SER A 88 4.77 -0.83 12.42
C SER A 88 3.39 -1.34 12.05
N THR A 89 2.40 -0.44 12.15
CA THR A 89 1.03 -0.69 11.69
C THR A 89 0.83 -0.10 10.29
N ILE A 90 0.12 -0.82 9.41
CA ILE A 90 -0.29 -0.31 8.10
C ILE A 90 -1.81 -0.29 8.04
N LEU A 91 -2.39 0.88 7.78
CA LEU A 91 -3.80 1.03 7.47
C LEU A 91 -3.93 1.34 5.98
N ILE A 92 -4.64 0.48 5.26
CA ILE A 92 -4.83 0.59 3.81
C ILE A 92 -6.33 0.70 3.52
N THR A 93 -6.72 1.69 2.73
CA THR A 93 -8.04 1.72 2.12
C THR A 93 -7.94 1.13 0.71
N THR A 94 -8.80 0.17 0.39
CA THR A 94 -8.90 -0.32 -0.99
C THR A 94 -10.24 -0.98 -1.27
N HIS A 95 -10.69 -0.86 -2.52
CA HIS A 95 -11.76 -1.68 -3.10
C HIS A 95 -11.24 -2.97 -3.78
N LEU A 96 -9.92 -3.16 -3.85
CA LEU A 96 -9.26 -4.26 -4.56
C LEU A 96 -8.85 -5.38 -3.60
N ILE A 97 -9.85 -5.97 -2.94
CA ILE A 97 -9.64 -6.89 -1.83
C ILE A 97 -8.94 -8.18 -2.26
N SER A 98 -9.30 -8.71 -3.43
CA SER A 98 -8.72 -9.94 -3.98
C SER A 98 -7.19 -9.95 -4.02
N ASP A 99 -6.59 -8.77 -4.20
CA ASP A 99 -5.15 -8.65 -4.43
C ASP A 99 -4.38 -8.56 -3.12
N ILE A 100 -5.00 -8.01 -2.07
CA ILE A 100 -4.36 -7.75 -0.78
C ILE A 100 -4.77 -8.72 0.32
N GLU A 101 -5.86 -9.48 0.16
CA GLU A 101 -6.45 -10.33 1.21
C GLU A 101 -5.43 -11.25 1.91
N LYS A 102 -4.40 -11.73 1.19
CA LYS A 102 -3.37 -12.61 1.74
C LYS A 102 -2.42 -11.93 2.74
N ALA A 103 -2.41 -10.60 2.76
CA ALA A 103 -1.53 -9.78 3.57
C ALA A 103 -2.27 -8.99 4.66
N LEU A 104 -3.58 -9.21 4.81
CA LEU A 104 -4.41 -8.53 5.80
C LEU A 104 -4.57 -9.42 7.04
N ASP A 105 -4.38 -8.81 8.21
CA ASP A 105 -4.68 -9.43 9.51
C ASP A 105 -6.14 -9.16 9.90
N ASP A 106 -6.55 -7.89 9.79
CA ASP A 106 -7.87 -7.38 10.16
C ASP A 106 -8.51 -6.58 9.02
N VAL A 107 -9.85 -6.58 8.97
CA VAL A 107 -10.62 -5.81 7.98
C VAL A 107 -11.79 -5.06 8.61
N VAL A 108 -12.00 -3.84 8.09
CA VAL A 108 -13.14 -3.00 8.46
C VAL A 108 -13.95 -2.69 7.20
N PHE A 109 -15.19 -3.18 7.14
CA PHE A 109 -16.12 -2.81 6.06
C PHE A 109 -16.91 -1.59 6.48
N ILE A 110 -16.83 -0.54 5.67
CA ILE A 110 -17.53 0.73 5.89
C ILE A 110 -18.64 0.85 4.84
N ARG A 111 -19.86 1.13 5.29
CA ARG A 111 -21.04 1.31 4.44
C ARG A 111 -21.94 2.37 5.05
N ASP A 112 -22.47 3.26 4.20
CA ASP A 112 -23.44 4.30 4.58
C ASP A 112 -22.97 5.17 5.77
N GLY A 113 -21.65 5.41 5.87
CA GLY A 113 -21.04 6.18 6.96
C GLY A 113 -20.87 5.43 8.29
N GLY A 114 -21.20 4.14 8.33
CA GLY A 114 -21.05 3.28 9.51
C GLY A 114 -20.11 2.10 9.29
N ILE A 115 -19.66 1.49 10.38
CA ILE A 115 -18.93 0.22 10.37
C ILE A 115 -19.95 -0.91 10.25
N PHE A 116 -19.89 -1.64 9.13
CA PHE A 116 -20.72 -2.82 8.89
C PHE A 116 -20.09 -4.08 9.49
N LEU A 117 -18.77 -4.23 9.30
CA LEU A 117 -17.98 -5.35 9.81
C LEU A 117 -16.64 -4.82 10.33
N ASN A 118 -16.18 -5.36 11.44
CA ASN A 118 -14.82 -5.20 11.94
C ASN A 118 -14.41 -6.54 12.53
N ASP A 119 -13.60 -7.30 11.80
CA ASP A 119 -13.23 -8.66 12.18
C ASP A 119 -11.87 -9.04 11.57
N SER A 120 -11.26 -10.08 12.13
CA SER A 120 -10.02 -10.63 11.58
C SER A 120 -10.28 -11.44 10.32
N VAL A 121 -9.31 -11.48 9.43
CA VAL A 121 -9.39 -12.28 8.19
C VAL A 121 -9.57 -13.77 8.51
N ASP A 122 -8.94 -14.25 9.58
CA ASP A 122 -9.07 -15.64 10.04
C ASP A 122 -10.47 -15.95 10.58
N ASN A 123 -11.08 -15.04 11.33
CA ASN A 123 -12.47 -15.19 11.78
C ASN A 123 -13.44 -15.18 10.61
N ILE A 124 -13.22 -14.34 9.61
CA ILE A 124 -14.05 -14.32 8.39
C ILE A 124 -13.99 -15.69 7.70
N ARG A 125 -12.79 -16.22 7.47
CA ARG A 125 -12.58 -17.53 6.84
C ARG A 125 -13.21 -18.66 7.64
N THR A 126 -13.12 -18.62 8.97
CA THR A 126 -13.57 -19.71 9.85
C THR A 126 -15.08 -19.68 10.09
N ASN A 127 -15.63 -18.51 10.41
CA ASN A 127 -17.02 -18.37 10.84
C ASN A 127 -17.98 -18.18 9.65
N TYR A 128 -17.56 -17.41 8.64
CA TYR A 128 -18.39 -17.13 7.46
C TYR A 128 -18.14 -18.14 6.34
N LYS A 129 -17.04 -18.91 6.41
CA LYS A 129 -16.62 -19.89 5.39
C LYS A 129 -16.46 -19.28 4.00
N LYS A 130 -15.98 -18.03 3.96
CA LYS A 130 -15.82 -17.21 2.74
C LYS A 130 -14.47 -16.52 2.75
N SER A 131 -13.99 -16.15 1.57
CA SER A 131 -12.91 -15.16 1.47
C SER A 131 -13.41 -13.77 1.87
N VAL A 132 -12.48 -12.86 2.17
CA VAL A 132 -12.84 -11.46 2.45
C VAL A 132 -13.49 -10.82 1.22
N ASP A 133 -12.96 -11.11 0.02
CA ASP A 133 -13.51 -10.59 -1.25
C ASP A 133 -14.94 -11.09 -1.50
N GLU A 134 -15.22 -12.36 -1.23
CA GLU A 134 -16.56 -12.94 -1.35
C GLU A 134 -17.55 -12.28 -0.39
N LEU A 135 -17.18 -12.16 0.89
CA LEU A 135 -18.03 -11.52 1.89
C LEU A 135 -18.28 -10.05 1.55
N PHE A 136 -17.25 -9.33 1.11
CA PHE A 136 -17.40 -7.95 0.66
C PHE A 136 -18.38 -7.85 -0.51
N ARG A 137 -18.21 -8.65 -1.56
CA ARG A 137 -19.12 -8.64 -2.71
C ARG A 137 -20.55 -8.88 -2.29
N GLU A 138 -20.84 -9.81 -1.38
CA GLU A 138 -22.20 -10.04 -0.90
C GLU A 138 -22.80 -8.85 -0.15
N VAL A 139 -22.01 -8.22 0.73
CA VAL A 139 -22.44 -7.06 1.52
C VAL A 139 -22.75 -5.85 0.63
N PHE A 140 -22.04 -5.71 -0.49
CA PHE A 140 -22.09 -4.54 -1.37
C PHE A 140 -22.74 -4.80 -2.75
N ALA A 141 -23.14 -6.04 -3.08
CA ALA A 141 -23.78 -6.40 -4.35
C ALA A 141 -25.24 -5.92 -4.49
N CYS A 142 -25.88 -5.47 -3.40
CA CYS A 142 -27.26 -4.95 -3.42
C CYS A 142 -27.35 -3.42 -3.59
N CYS A 143 -26.32 -2.79 -4.15
CA CYS A 143 -26.31 -1.37 -4.51
C CYS A 143 -26.64 -1.16 -5.99
#